data_AF-A0A6I5WXR1-F1
#
_entry.id   AF-A0A6I5WXR1-F1
#
_cell.length_a   1.000
_cell.length_b   1.000
_cell.length_c   1.000
_cell.angle_alpha   90.00
_cell.angle_beta   90.00
_cell.angle_gamma   90.00
#
_symmetry.space_group_name_H-M   'P 1'
#
loop_
_entity.id
_entity.type
_entity.pdbx_description
1 polymer ?
#
loop_
_entity_poly.entity_id
_entity_poly.type
_entity_poly.pdbx_seq_one_letter_code
_entity_poly.pdbx_strand_id
1 'polypeptide(L)'
;MTATIIQFPTYEERDATEFERFGTSSYTRANDEGRALLCEAWASKDRSPLGVRVAAFTGLVERLAIGRPEMVEEFVVIDGVGKFELRAIPPLLAAMLAAA
;
A
#
# COMPACT_ATOMS: atom_id res chain seq x y z
N MET A 1 26.46 32.52 -17.77
CA MET A 1 26.74 31.33 -16.93
C MET A 1 25.44 30.58 -16.77
N THR A 2 25.28 29.45 -17.48
CA THR A 2 24.05 28.66 -17.47
C THR A 2 24.04 27.80 -16.21
N ALA A 3 23.12 28.08 -15.28
CA ALA A 3 22.91 27.23 -14.12
C ALA A 3 22.45 25.86 -14.62
N THR A 4 23.32 24.85 -14.50
CA THR A 4 22.95 23.46 -14.77
C THR A 4 22.06 23.02 -13.62
N ILE A 5 20.75 23.03 -13.83
CA ILE A 5 19.78 22.52 -12.86
C ILE A 5 19.94 21.00 -12.86
N ILE A 6 20.48 20.44 -11.78
CA ILE A 6 20.46 19.00 -11.57
C ILE A 6 19.00 18.63 -11.28
N GLN A 7 18.32 18.02 -12.25
CA GLN A 7 16.98 17.51 -12.03
C GLN A 7 17.05 16.25 -11.16
N PHE A 8 16.38 16.28 -10.01
CA PHE A 8 16.21 15.10 -9.19
C PHE A 8 15.20 14.16 -9.86
N PRO A 9 15.41 12.84 -9.82
CA PRO A 9 14.49 11.89 -10.40
C PRO A 9 13.12 11.99 -9.70
N THR A 10 12.06 11.85 -10.49
CA THR A 10 10.69 11.86 -10.01
C THR A 10 10.41 10.64 -9.12
N TYR A 11 9.29 10.65 -8.41
CA TYR A 11 8.89 9.51 -7.58
C TYR A 11 8.70 8.23 -8.42
N GLU A 12 8.12 8.36 -9.61
CA GLU A 12 7.93 7.25 -10.55
C GLU A 12 9.25 6.68 -11.03
N GLU A 13 10.22 7.53 -11.39
CA GLU A 13 11.55 7.09 -11.86
C GLU A 13 12.32 6.37 -10.76
N ARG A 14 12.19 6.84 -9.51
CA ARG A 14 12.81 6.18 -8.35
C ARG A 14 12.16 4.83 -8.07
N ASP A 15 10.84 4.75 -8.12
CA ASP A 15 10.08 3.51 -7.89
C ASP A 15 10.34 2.46 -8.98
N ALA A 16 10.42 2.89 -10.24
CA ALA A 16 10.81 2.05 -11.36
C ALA A 16 12.25 1.53 -11.21
N THR A 17 13.19 2.40 -10.83
CA THR A 17 14.59 1.99 -10.58
C THR A 17 14.69 1.01 -9.41
N GLU A 18 13.90 1.20 -8.35
CA GLU A 18 13.86 0.30 -7.20
C GLU A 18 13.31 -1.07 -7.60
N PHE A 19 12.25 -1.09 -8.43
CA PHE A 19 11.69 -2.31 -8.98
C PHE A 19 12.68 -3.06 -9.87
N GLU A 20 13.36 -2.37 -10.79
CA GLU A 20 14.36 -2.99 -11.68
C GLU A 20 15.55 -3.57 -10.91
N ARG A 21 15.97 -2.91 -9.82
CA ARG A 21 17.14 -3.34 -9.04
C ARG A 21 16.83 -4.43 -8.02
N PHE A 22 15.67 -4.36 -7.38
CA PHE A 22 15.37 -5.18 -6.20
C PHE A 22 14.11 -6.05 -6.37
N GLY A 23 13.38 -5.89 -7.48
CA GLY A 23 12.09 -6.55 -7.69
C GLY A 23 10.97 -6.03 -6.78
N THR A 24 11.20 -4.91 -6.08
CA THR A 24 10.25 -4.32 -5.14
C THR A 24 9.95 -2.88 -5.48
N SER A 25 8.67 -2.52 -5.49
CA SER A 25 8.20 -1.14 -5.61
C SER A 25 7.32 -0.77 -4.42
N SER A 26 7.00 0.52 -4.31
CA SER A 26 6.03 1.05 -3.35
C SER A 26 4.67 0.35 -3.52
N TYR A 27 4.30 0.03 -4.76
CA TYR A 27 3.11 -0.73 -5.08
C TYR A 27 3.19 -2.19 -4.60
N THR A 28 4.26 -2.93 -4.89
CA THR A 28 4.35 -4.34 -4.44
C THR A 28 4.36 -4.43 -2.93
N ARG A 29 5.05 -3.52 -2.23
CA ARG A 29 5.01 -3.43 -0.75
C ARG A 29 3.60 -3.15 -0.24
N ALA A 30 2.85 -2.27 -0.89
CA ALA A 30 1.47 -1.99 -0.52
C ALA A 30 0.57 -3.22 -0.70
N ASN A 31 0.76 -3.95 -1.79
CA ASN A 31 0.00 -5.15 -2.08
C ASN A 31 0.26 -6.25 -1.04
N ASP A 32 1.54 -6.49 -0.73
CA ASP A 32 1.96 -7.49 0.26
C ASP A 32 1.45 -7.15 1.67
N GLU A 33 1.61 -5.89 2.11
CA GLU A 33 1.14 -5.45 3.44
C GLU A 33 -0.40 -5.47 3.53
N GLY A 34 -1.10 -5.01 2.47
CA GLY A 34 -2.56 -5.03 2.41
C GLY A 34 -3.12 -6.45 2.49
N ARG A 35 -2.51 -7.40 1.78
CA ARG A 35 -2.83 -8.83 1.85
C ARG A 35 -2.58 -9.38 3.25
N ALA A 36 -1.42 -9.11 3.84
CA ALA A 36 -1.07 -9.59 5.18
C ALA A 36 -2.07 -9.09 6.24
N LEU A 37 -2.38 -7.79 6.22
CA LEU A 37 -3.31 -7.18 7.18
C LEU A 37 -4.73 -7.73 7.05
N LEU A 38 -5.23 -7.93 5.83
CA LEU A 38 -6.56 -8.51 5.62
C LEU A 38 -6.64 -9.96 6.10
N CYS A 39 -5.62 -10.77 5.79
CA CYS A 39 -5.55 -12.14 6.29
C CYS A 39 -5.52 -12.19 7.82
N GLU A 40 -4.73 -11.33 8.46
CA GLU A 40 -4.62 -11.28 9.92
C GLU A 40 -5.88 -10.75 10.59
N ALA A 41 -6.51 -9.70 10.04
CA ALA A 41 -7.79 -9.19 10.51
C ALA A 41 -8.92 -10.23 10.42
N TRP A 42 -8.87 -11.10 9.40
CA TRP A 42 -9.82 -12.19 9.21
C TRP A 42 -9.58 -13.37 10.16
N ALA A 43 -8.31 -13.75 10.37
CA ALA A 43 -7.95 -14.93 11.15
C ALA A 43 -7.85 -14.66 12.67
N SER A 44 -7.51 -13.44 13.09
CA SER A 44 -7.23 -13.14 14.49
C SER A 44 -8.49 -12.85 15.31
N LYS A 45 -8.52 -13.43 16.53
CA LYS A 45 -9.50 -13.07 17.57
C LYS A 45 -9.06 -11.86 18.40
N ASP A 46 -7.76 -11.56 18.43
CA ASP A 46 -7.20 -10.37 19.08
C ASP A 46 -6.74 -9.38 18.02
N ARG A 47 -7.45 -8.26 17.93
CA ARG A 47 -7.24 -7.22 16.90
C ARG A 47 -6.49 -5.99 17.44
N SER A 48 -6.07 -6.02 18.69
CA SER A 48 -5.35 -4.93 19.37
C SER A 48 -4.06 -4.46 18.64
N PRO A 49 -3.19 -5.36 18.11
CA PRO A 49 -1.95 -4.93 17.46
C PRO A 49 -2.15 -4.44 16.01
N LEU A 50 -3.32 -4.67 15.41
CA LEU A 50 -3.57 -4.33 14.02
C LEU A 50 -3.74 -2.82 13.80
N GLY A 51 -4.27 -2.08 14.77
CA GLY A 51 -4.58 -0.65 14.59
C GLY A 51 -3.38 0.20 14.17
N VAL A 52 -2.21 -0.02 14.77
CA VAL A 52 -0.98 0.72 14.43
C VAL A 52 -0.50 0.39 13.02
N ARG A 53 -0.58 -0.88 12.63
CA ARG A 53 -0.18 -1.32 11.29
C ARG A 53 -1.14 -0.85 10.22
N VAL A 54 -2.45 -0.83 10.50
CA VAL A 54 -3.47 -0.26 9.61
C VAL A 54 -3.21 1.23 9.40
N ALA A 55 -2.89 2.00 10.44
CA ALA A 55 -2.57 3.43 10.29
C ALA A 55 -1.31 3.65 9.42
N ALA A 56 -0.25 2.85 9.63
CA ALA A 56 0.96 2.90 8.81
C ALA A 56 0.68 2.55 7.34
N PHE A 57 -0.16 1.53 7.12
CA PHE A 57 -0.61 1.11 5.79
C PHE A 57 -1.46 2.19 5.10
N THR A 58 -2.40 2.82 5.80
CA THR A 58 -3.18 3.95 5.28
C THR A 58 -2.26 5.05 4.76
N GLY A 59 -1.28 5.47 5.55
CA GLY A 59 -0.32 6.50 5.11
C GLY A 59 0.60 6.05 3.97
N LEU A 60 0.80 4.74 3.78
CA LEU A 60 1.50 4.21 2.61
C LEU A 60 0.61 4.29 1.35
N VAL A 61 -0.66 3.89 1.45
CA VAL A 61 -1.63 3.97 0.35
C VAL A 61 -1.90 5.42 -0.06
N GLU A 62 -2.02 6.35 0.88
CA GLU A 62 -2.19 7.79 0.59
C GLU A 62 -1.00 8.36 -0.18
N ARG A 63 0.24 8.01 0.21
CA ARG A 63 1.45 8.42 -0.51
C ARG A 63 1.50 7.83 -1.91
N LEU A 64 1.11 6.56 -2.05
CA LEU A 64 1.00 5.91 -3.35
C LEU A 64 -0.07 6.57 -4.22
N ALA A 65 -1.22 6.96 -3.65
CA ALA A 65 -2.28 7.65 -4.38
C ALA A 65 -1.84 9.03 -4.91
N ILE A 66 -0.98 9.74 -4.19
CA ILE A 66 -0.42 11.02 -4.62
C ILE A 66 0.62 10.83 -5.73
N GLY A 67 1.51 9.84 -5.57
CA GLY A 67 2.61 9.61 -6.51
C GLY A 67 2.21 8.86 -7.77
N ARG A 68 1.28 7.90 -7.65
CA ARG A 68 0.86 6.93 -8.67
C ARG A 68 -0.61 6.52 -8.47
N PRO A 69 -1.57 7.42 -8.73
CA PRO A 69 -2.99 7.17 -8.50
C PRO A 69 -3.52 5.94 -9.25
N GLU A 70 -2.97 5.62 -10.41
CA GLU A 70 -3.35 4.45 -11.20
C GLU A 70 -3.07 3.13 -10.47
N MET A 71 -2.04 3.09 -9.61
CA MET A 71 -1.64 1.89 -8.87
C MET A 71 -2.59 1.59 -7.68
N VAL A 72 -3.23 2.61 -7.10
CA VAL A 72 -4.18 2.39 -5.98
C VAL A 72 -5.57 1.94 -6.44
N GLU A 73 -5.86 2.08 -7.73
CA GLU A 73 -7.05 1.52 -8.38
C GLU A 73 -6.85 0.06 -8.81
N GLU A 74 -5.61 -0.44 -8.76
CA GLU A 74 -5.36 -1.85 -8.99
C GLU A 74 -5.95 -2.72 -7.88
N PHE A 75 -6.23 -3.96 -8.27
CA PHE A 75 -6.90 -4.92 -7.41
C PHE A 75 -5.91 -5.89 -6.78
N VAL A 76 -5.98 -5.97 -5.46
CA VAL A 76 -5.33 -7.00 -4.64
C VAL A 76 -6.26 -8.21 -4.56
N VAL A 77 -5.74 -9.38 -4.93
CA VAL A 77 -6.45 -10.66 -4.82
C VAL A 77 -5.99 -11.38 -3.56
N ILE A 78 -6.96 -11.78 -2.75
CA ILE A 78 -6.74 -12.54 -1.53
C ILE A 78 -7.47 -13.86 -1.65
N ASP A 79 -6.68 -14.93 -1.68
CA ASP A 79 -7.17 -16.30 -1.81
C ASP A 79 -8.19 -16.62 -0.72
N GLY A 80 -9.42 -16.93 -1.13
CA GLY A 80 -10.52 -17.27 -0.22
C GLY A 80 -11.27 -16.10 0.42
N VAL A 81 -10.88 -14.85 0.17
CA VAL A 81 -11.59 -13.65 0.68
C VAL A 81 -12.23 -12.84 -0.44
N GLY A 82 -11.49 -12.60 -1.54
CA GLY A 82 -12.00 -11.84 -2.68
C GLY A 82 -10.96 -10.95 -3.35
N LYS A 83 -11.45 -10.00 -4.14
CA LYS A 83 -10.65 -9.05 -4.91
C LYS A 83 -11.02 -7.64 -4.46
N PHE A 84 -10.06 -6.87 -3.99
CA PHE A 84 -10.27 -5.54 -3.41
C PHE A 84 -9.37 -4.53 -4.09
N GLU A 85 -9.89 -3.34 -4.41
CA GLU A 85 -9.03 -2.23 -4.83
C GLU A 85 -8.10 -1.84 -3.67
N LEU A 86 -6.84 -1.55 -3.96
CA LEU A 86 -5.85 -1.21 -2.93
C LEU A 86 -6.31 -0.02 -2.08
N ARG A 87 -6.96 0.99 -2.69
CA ARG A 87 -7.56 2.13 -1.97
C ARG A 87 -8.71 1.76 -1.02
N ALA A 88 -9.38 0.64 -1.25
CA ALA A 88 -10.52 0.20 -0.45
C ALA A 88 -10.12 -0.65 0.76
N ILE A 89 -8.86 -1.12 0.81
CA ILE A 89 -8.35 -1.95 1.91
C ILE A 89 -8.28 -1.17 3.24
N PRO A 90 -7.72 0.07 3.30
CA PRO A 90 -7.67 0.82 4.55
C PRO A 90 -9.03 1.05 5.23
N PRO A 91 -10.08 1.55 4.54
CA PRO A 91 -11.38 1.76 5.19
C PRO A 91 -12.06 0.43 5.57
N LEU A 92 -11.85 -0.65 4.79
CA LEU A 92 -12.34 -1.98 5.15
C LEU A 92 -11.70 -2.48 6.45
N LEU A 93 -10.37 -2.39 6.58
CA LEU A 93 -9.64 -2.78 7.77
C LEU A 93 -10.06 -1.95 8.99
N ALA A 94 -10.25 -0.63 8.82
CA ALA A 94 -10.76 0.24 9.88
C ALA A 94 -12.16 -0.20 10.35
N ALA A 95 -13.06 -0.54 9.43
CA ALA A 95 -14.39 -1.03 9.77
C ALA A 95 -14.35 -2.39 10.50
N MET A 96 -13.47 -3.30 10.07
CA MET A 96 -13.26 -4.59 10.75
C MET A 96 -12.73 -4.41 12.18
N LEU A 97 -11.88 -3.42 12.42
CA LEU A 97 -11.38 -3.09 13.75
C LEU A 97 -12.45 -2.47 14.65
N ALA A 98 -13.32 -1.63 14.11
CA ALA A 98 -14.42 -1.02 14.87
C ALA A 98 -15.54 -2.01 15.24
N ALA A 99 -15.70 -3.09 14.48
CA ALA A 99 -16.68 -4.15 14.73
C ALA A 99 -16.21 -5.24 15.71
N ALA A 100 -15.01 -5.10 16.28
CA ALA A 100 -14.39 -6.03 17.21
C ALA A 100 -14.67 -5.67 18.66
#